data_AF-A0A7X6Q057-F1
#
_entry.id   AF-A0A7X6Q057-F1
#
_cell.length_a   1.000
_cell.length_b   1.000
_cell.length_c   1.000
_cell.angle_alpha   90.00
_cell.angle_beta   90.00
_cell.angle_gamma   90.00
#
_symmetry.space_group_name_H-M   'P 1'
#
loop_
_entity.id
_entity.type
_entity.pdbx_description
1 polymer ?
#
loop_
_entity_poly.entity_id
_entity_poly.type
_entity_poly.pdbx_seq_one_letter_code
_entity_poly.pdbx_strand_id
1 'polypeptide(L)'
;SMNVISVTAISREGKNLYFMKMIPMNFMSQLHAKALSGILFSVLGLLTTLVIVLYYLTLKPIVVLLIMLGAIIGIVFINYFGLLIDVIRPKLVWESEQAAVKQNLNSMFTILPSMAYAGFVGYLIYKGYLQSWYVAGGVTMLMIGATLIIIMILRKYALSLLLNRN
;
A
#
# COMPACT_ATOMS: atom_id res chain seq x y z
N SER A 1 4.01 -8.03 -2.11
CA SER A 1 3.06 -8.31 -3.21
C SER A 1 2.94 -7.06 -4.07
N MET A 2 3.05 -7.18 -5.40
CA MET A 2 2.84 -6.07 -6.34
C MET A 2 1.42 -6.17 -6.89
N ASN A 3 0.49 -5.40 -6.34
CA ASN A 3 -0.83 -5.21 -6.93
C ASN A 3 -1.09 -3.72 -7.13
N VAL A 4 -1.85 -3.39 -8.18
CA VAL A 4 -2.17 -2.00 -8.57
C VAL A 4 -3.63 -1.64 -8.26
N ILE A 5 -4.26 -2.42 -7.37
CA ILE A 5 -5.68 -2.29 -7.05
C ILE A 5 -5.94 -0.96 -6.33
N SER A 6 -5.21 -0.69 -5.24
CA SER A 6 -5.40 0.55 -4.48
C SER A 6 -4.86 1.78 -5.21
N VAL A 7 -3.84 1.61 -6.07
CA VAL A 7 -3.17 2.68 -6.83
C VAL A 7 -4.04 3.29 -7.94
N THR A 8 -5.13 2.61 -8.30
CA THR A 8 -6.04 3.03 -9.37
C THR A 8 -7.50 3.08 -8.89
N ALA A 9 -7.74 3.04 -7.58
CA ALA A 9 -9.07 2.91 -7.01
C ALA A 9 -9.99 4.13 -7.21
N ILE A 10 -9.42 5.32 -7.36
CA ILE A 10 -10.10 6.57 -7.70
C ILE A 10 -10.06 6.81 -9.21
N SER A 11 -8.93 6.53 -9.86
CA SER A 11 -8.83 6.61 -11.33
C SER A 11 -9.87 5.75 -12.05
N ARG A 12 -10.21 4.57 -11.50
CA ARG A 12 -11.26 3.67 -12.03
C ARG A 12 -12.67 4.24 -12.00
N GLU A 13 -12.96 5.19 -11.10
CA GLU A 13 -14.27 5.86 -11.07
C GLU A 13 -14.44 6.81 -12.27
N GLY A 14 -13.33 7.28 -12.84
CA GLY A 14 -13.34 8.09 -14.06
C GLY A 14 -14.25 9.31 -13.97
N LYS A 15 -15.11 9.49 -14.98
CA LYS A 15 -16.11 10.58 -15.02
C LYS A 15 -17.19 10.44 -13.94
N ASN A 16 -17.37 9.26 -13.35
CA ASN A 16 -18.37 9.00 -12.32
C ASN A 16 -17.88 9.33 -10.90
N LEU A 17 -16.71 9.98 -10.75
CA LEU A 17 -16.20 10.40 -9.44
C LEU A 17 -17.24 11.19 -8.61
N TYR A 18 -18.08 11.98 -9.27
CA TYR A 18 -19.16 12.73 -8.62
C TYR A 18 -20.14 11.83 -7.85
N PHE A 19 -20.37 10.58 -8.30
CA PHE A 19 -21.21 9.61 -7.60
C PHE A 19 -20.73 9.33 -6.17
N MET A 20 -19.41 9.33 -5.93
CA MET A 20 -18.86 9.13 -4.59
C MET A 20 -19.29 10.21 -3.58
N LYS A 21 -19.65 11.42 -4.06
CA LYS A 21 -20.17 12.50 -3.21
C LYS A 21 -21.63 12.29 -2.78
N MET A 22 -22.39 11.54 -3.57
CA MET A 22 -23.82 11.30 -3.32
C MET A 22 -24.05 10.15 -2.33
N ILE A 23 -23.05 9.28 -2.14
CA ILE A 23 -23.14 8.17 -1.19
C ILE A 23 -23.21 8.74 0.24
N PRO A 24 -24.18 8.32 1.08
CA PRO A 24 -24.35 8.79 2.46
C PRO A 24 -23.32 8.15 3.41
N MET A 25 -22.05 8.17 3.03
CA MET A 25 -20.93 7.63 3.78
C MET A 25 -19.74 8.58 3.68
N ASN A 26 -19.07 8.80 4.82
CA ASN A 26 -17.82 9.56 4.88
C ASN A 26 -16.82 9.08 3.83
N PHE A 27 -16.25 10.01 3.07
CA PHE A 27 -15.36 9.69 1.96
C PHE A 27 -14.10 8.93 2.41
N MET A 28 -13.59 9.19 3.63
CA MET A 28 -12.51 8.38 4.21
C MET A 28 -12.92 6.92 4.41
N SER A 29 -14.15 6.64 4.82
CA SER A 29 -14.64 5.26 4.96
C SER A 29 -14.71 4.56 3.60
N GLN A 30 -15.10 5.28 2.54
CA GLN A 30 -15.06 4.75 1.17
C GLN A 30 -13.62 4.44 0.72
N LEU A 31 -12.67 5.33 1.03
CA LEU A 31 -11.24 5.13 0.76
C LEU A 31 -10.67 3.93 1.53
N HIS A 32 -11.04 3.76 2.81
CA HIS A 32 -10.64 2.60 3.61
C HIS A 32 -11.16 1.29 3.00
N ALA A 33 -12.42 1.26 2.56
CA ALA A 33 -12.99 0.09 1.88
C ALA A 33 -12.24 -0.23 0.57
N LYS A 34 -11.88 0.79 -0.21
CA LYS A 34 -11.07 0.64 -1.42
C LYS A 34 -9.66 0.14 -1.11
N ALA A 35 -9.00 0.64 -0.06
CA ALA A 35 -7.69 0.17 0.38
C ALA A 35 -7.73 -1.30 0.83
N LEU A 36 -8.79 -1.69 1.54
CA LEU A 36 -8.95 -3.05 2.06
C LEU A 36 -8.93 -4.11 0.94
N SER A 37 -9.54 -3.82 -0.22
CA SER A 37 -9.50 -4.72 -1.37
C SER A 37 -8.06 -5.03 -1.83
N GLY A 38 -7.20 -4.02 -1.92
CA GLY A 38 -5.79 -4.20 -2.28
C GLY A 38 -4.99 -4.90 -1.20
N ILE A 39 -5.27 -4.61 0.08
CA ILE A 39 -4.65 -5.28 1.23
C ILE A 39 -4.96 -6.78 1.23
N LEU A 40 -6.21 -7.18 1.00
CA LEU A 40 -6.62 -8.59 0.97
C LEU A 40 -5.82 -9.40 -0.06
N PHE A 41 -5.76 -8.92 -1.30
CA PHE A 41 -4.96 -9.57 -2.36
C PHE A 41 -3.46 -9.52 -2.07
N SER A 42 -2.97 -8.47 -1.41
CA SER A 42 -1.57 -8.38 -1.00
C SER A 42 -1.22 -9.41 0.07
N VAL A 43 -2.10 -9.66 1.03
CA VAL A 43 -1.92 -10.67 2.09
C VAL A 43 -1.90 -12.08 1.49
N LEU A 44 -2.75 -12.38 0.50
CA LEU A 44 -2.67 -13.66 -0.22
C LEU A 44 -1.29 -13.87 -0.86
N GLY A 45 -0.72 -12.82 -1.47
CA GLY A 45 0.64 -12.86 -1.99
C GLY A 45 1.74 -12.93 -0.93
N LEU A 46 1.47 -12.47 0.30
CA LEU A 46 2.38 -12.63 1.43
C LEU A 46 2.43 -14.08 1.90
N LEU A 47 1.29 -14.75 1.98
CA LEU A 47 1.22 -16.14 2.41
C LEU A 47 2.04 -17.06 1.49
N THR A 48 1.97 -16.85 0.17
CA THR A 48 2.77 -17.63 -0.78
C THR A 48 4.27 -17.38 -0.64
N THR A 49 4.68 -16.13 -0.42
CA THR A 49 6.10 -15.78 -0.20
C THR A 49 6.62 -16.29 1.15
N LEU A 50 5.78 -16.34 2.18
CA LEU A 50 6.14 -16.87 3.49
C LEU A 50 6.53 -18.34 3.44
N VAL A 51 5.78 -19.17 2.70
CA VAL A 51 6.07 -20.60 2.54
C VAL A 51 7.48 -20.82 1.97
N ILE A 52 7.87 -20.01 0.98
CA ILE A 52 9.21 -20.06 0.38
C ILE A 52 10.28 -19.66 1.41
N VAL A 53 10.07 -18.57 2.13
CA VAL A 53 11.02 -18.08 3.13
C VAL A 53 11.23 -19.11 4.24
N LEU A 54 10.17 -19.71 4.77
CA LEU A 54 10.26 -20.73 5.82
C LEU A 54 10.96 -22.01 5.37
N TYR A 55 10.84 -22.36 4.08
CA TYR A 55 11.49 -23.55 3.53
C TYR A 55 13.01 -23.35 3.35
N TYR A 56 13.44 -22.17 2.87
CA TYR A 56 14.84 -21.92 2.53
C TYR A 56 15.67 -21.25 3.65
N LEU A 57 15.05 -20.52 4.57
CA LEU A 57 15.75 -19.74 5.60
C LEU A 57 15.51 -20.31 6.99
N THR A 58 16.59 -20.74 7.65
CA THR A 58 16.59 -21.17 9.06
C THR A 58 16.60 -19.95 9.98
N LEU A 59 15.43 -19.36 10.19
CA LEU A 59 15.24 -18.21 11.08
C LEU A 59 14.70 -18.64 12.45
N LYS A 60 15.06 -17.90 13.51
CA LYS A 60 14.47 -18.09 14.83
C LYS A 60 12.96 -17.75 14.78
N PRO A 61 12.08 -18.50 15.47
CA PRO A 61 10.63 -18.26 15.42
C PRO A 61 10.21 -16.82 15.76
N ILE A 62 10.88 -16.19 16.73
CA ILE A 62 10.61 -14.79 17.11
C ILE A 62 10.92 -13.79 15.98
N VAL A 63 11.96 -14.07 15.17
CA VAL A 63 12.36 -13.23 14.04
C VAL A 63 11.36 -13.38 12.90
N VAL A 64 10.89 -14.60 12.65
CA VAL A 64 9.82 -14.87 11.67
C VAL A 64 8.57 -14.06 12.03
N LEU A 65 8.13 -14.10 13.29
CA LEU A 65 6.95 -13.35 13.74
C LEU A 65 7.10 -11.83 13.49
N LEU A 66 8.25 -11.26 13.85
CA LEU A 66 8.52 -9.83 13.65
C LEU A 66 8.55 -9.45 12.16
N ILE A 67 9.15 -10.30 11.31
CA ILE A 67 9.16 -10.09 9.85
C ILE A 67 7.74 -10.19 9.28
N MET A 68 6.90 -11.12 9.75
CA MET A 68 5.50 -11.20 9.32
C MET A 68 4.72 -9.95 9.68
N LEU A 69 4.85 -9.47 10.92
CA LEU A 69 4.19 -8.24 11.37
C LEU A 69 4.65 -7.05 10.52
N GLY A 70 5.96 -6.90 10.34
CA GLY A 70 6.54 -5.87 9.46
C GLY A 70 6.05 -5.97 8.02
N ALA A 71 5.89 -7.17 7.48
CA ALA A 71 5.37 -7.38 6.13
C ALA A 71 3.88 -6.99 6.00
N ILE A 72 3.04 -7.33 6.98
CA ILE A 72 1.63 -6.91 7.02
C ILE A 72 1.54 -5.38 7.09
N ILE A 73 2.33 -4.74 7.94
CA ILE A 73 2.37 -3.28 8.05
C ILE A 73 2.86 -2.66 6.73
N GLY A 74 3.88 -3.23 6.10
CA GLY A 74 4.35 -2.79 4.78
C GLY A 74 3.30 -2.93 3.67
N ILE A 75 2.44 -3.96 3.73
CA ILE A 75 1.29 -4.12 2.84
C ILE A 75 0.28 -3.00 3.05
N VAL A 76 -0.06 -2.69 4.31
CA VAL A 76 -0.95 -1.58 4.62
C VAL A 76 -0.36 -0.29 4.08
N PHE A 77 0.92 -0.01 4.41
CA PHE A 77 1.66 1.16 3.92
C PHE A 77 1.56 1.33 2.41
N ILE A 78 1.91 0.32 1.62
CA ILE A 78 2.00 0.47 0.16
C ILE A 78 0.63 0.66 -0.49
N ASN A 79 -0.43 0.02 0.04
CA ASN A 79 -1.79 0.20 -0.46
C ASN A 79 -2.33 1.60 -0.15
N TYR A 80 -2.08 2.13 1.06
CA TYR A 80 -2.45 3.51 1.40
C TYR A 80 -1.61 4.54 0.66
N PHE A 81 -0.32 4.27 0.45
CA PHE A 81 0.56 5.14 -0.34
C PHE A 81 0.09 5.24 -1.80
N GLY A 82 -0.24 4.10 -2.40
CA GLY A 82 -0.81 4.06 -3.74
C GLY A 82 -2.15 4.79 -3.83
N LEU A 83 -3.02 4.59 -2.85
CA LEU A 83 -4.29 5.30 -2.77
C LEU A 83 -4.09 6.81 -2.62
N LEU A 84 -3.10 7.25 -1.83
CA LEU A 84 -2.73 8.65 -1.68
C LEU A 84 -2.29 9.26 -3.02
N ILE A 85 -1.42 8.58 -3.76
CA ILE A 85 -1.00 9.03 -5.09
C ILE A 85 -2.21 9.18 -6.01
N ASP A 86 -3.13 8.20 -5.98
CA ASP A 86 -4.32 8.21 -6.81
C ASP A 86 -5.31 9.33 -6.43
N VAL A 87 -5.42 9.67 -5.14
CA VAL A 87 -6.22 10.81 -4.66
C VAL A 87 -5.58 12.14 -5.06
N ILE A 88 -4.25 12.26 -5.01
CA ILE A 88 -3.53 13.49 -5.40
C ILE A 88 -3.58 13.71 -6.91
N ARG A 89 -3.37 12.64 -7.70
CA ARG A 89 -3.28 12.68 -9.16
C ARG A 89 -4.19 11.64 -9.81
N PRO A 90 -5.52 11.77 -9.71
CA PRO A 90 -6.43 10.80 -10.31
C PRO A 90 -6.43 10.94 -11.84
N LYS A 91 -6.29 9.81 -12.55
CA LYS A 91 -6.48 9.73 -13.99
C LYS A 91 -7.96 9.48 -14.29
N LEU A 92 -8.77 10.55 -14.31
CA LEU A 92 -10.23 10.45 -14.50
C LEU A 92 -10.69 10.34 -15.95
N VAL A 93 -9.88 10.85 -16.89
CA VAL A 93 -10.17 10.78 -18.32
C VAL A 93 -9.35 9.63 -18.91
N TRP A 94 -10.05 8.61 -19.36
CA TRP A 94 -9.49 7.44 -20.02
C TRP A 94 -10.43 7.00 -21.15
N GLU A 95 -9.88 6.46 -22.23
CA GLU A 95 -10.67 5.99 -23.37
C GLU A 95 -11.31 4.61 -23.13
N SER A 96 -10.69 3.81 -22.26
CA SER A 96 -11.22 2.52 -21.81
C SER A 96 -10.83 2.27 -20.35
N GLU A 97 -11.63 1.46 -19.64
CA GLU A 97 -11.35 1.10 -18.23
C GLU A 97 -9.97 0.44 -18.07
N GLN A 98 -9.52 -0.29 -19.10
CA GLN A 98 -8.18 -0.87 -19.11
C GLN A 98 -7.07 0.20 -19.10
N ALA A 99 -7.29 1.35 -19.74
CA ALA A 99 -6.34 2.46 -19.75
C ALA A 99 -6.27 3.19 -18.39
N ALA A 100 -7.31 3.09 -17.55
CA ALA A 100 -7.29 3.58 -16.17
C ALA A 100 -6.35 2.76 -15.27
N VAL A 101 -6.09 1.50 -15.64
CA VAL A 101 -5.24 0.57 -14.89
C VAL A 101 -3.85 0.43 -15.51
N LYS A 102 -3.76 -0.02 -16.76
CA LYS A 102 -2.47 -0.39 -17.41
C LYS A 102 -1.65 0.81 -17.84
N GLN A 103 -2.29 1.91 -18.22
CA GLN A 103 -1.62 3.14 -18.67
C GLN A 103 -1.58 4.20 -17.57
N ASN A 104 -1.70 3.79 -16.30
CA ASN A 104 -1.69 4.71 -15.18
C ASN A 104 -0.28 4.77 -14.58
N LEU A 105 0.38 5.92 -14.77
CA LEU A 105 1.72 6.18 -14.26
C LEU A 105 1.76 6.22 -12.72
N ASN A 106 0.62 6.35 -12.04
CA ASN A 106 0.52 6.26 -10.58
C ASN A 106 1.13 4.95 -10.05
N SER A 107 0.96 3.86 -10.81
CA SER A 107 1.56 2.55 -10.51
C SER A 107 3.09 2.64 -10.40
N MET A 108 3.76 3.39 -11.26
CA MET A 108 5.22 3.53 -11.24
C MET A 108 5.70 4.23 -9.96
N PHE A 109 4.97 5.24 -9.49
CA PHE A 109 5.29 5.95 -8.25
C PHE A 109 5.18 5.06 -7.01
N THR A 110 4.39 3.98 -7.06
CA THR A 110 4.34 2.98 -5.98
C THR A 110 5.40 1.89 -6.10
N ILE A 111 5.75 1.49 -7.33
CA ILE A 111 6.72 0.42 -7.55
C ILE A 111 8.10 0.84 -7.06
N LEU A 112 8.58 2.06 -7.38
CA LEU A 112 9.93 2.50 -7.02
C LEU A 112 10.19 2.48 -5.50
N PRO A 113 9.36 3.09 -4.63
CA PRO A 113 9.54 3.00 -3.19
C PRO A 113 9.39 1.58 -2.65
N SER A 114 8.50 0.77 -3.24
CA SER A 114 8.33 -0.63 -2.83
C SER A 114 9.59 -1.47 -3.10
N MET A 115 10.24 -1.25 -4.24
CA MET A 115 11.50 -1.91 -4.60
C MET A 115 12.64 -1.44 -3.70
N ALA A 116 12.73 -0.14 -3.43
CA ALA A 116 13.73 0.42 -2.53
C ALA A 116 13.60 -0.17 -1.12
N TYR A 117 12.38 -0.25 -0.59
CA TYR A 117 12.11 -0.86 0.72
C TYR A 117 12.42 -2.36 0.73
N ALA A 118 12.01 -3.11 -0.29
CA ALA A 118 12.32 -4.54 -0.39
C ALA A 118 13.83 -4.79 -0.46
N GLY A 119 14.56 -3.98 -1.23
CA GLY A 119 16.02 -4.04 -1.30
C GLY A 119 16.69 -3.72 0.03
N PHE A 120 16.22 -2.69 0.74
CA PHE A 120 16.71 -2.35 2.08
C PHE A 120 16.51 -3.49 3.08
N VAL A 121 15.30 -4.06 3.16
CA VAL A 121 15.02 -5.20 4.04
C VAL A 121 15.85 -6.42 3.65
N GLY A 122 15.96 -6.72 2.35
CA GLY A 122 16.78 -7.82 1.84
C GLY A 122 18.27 -7.68 2.20
N TYR A 123 18.81 -6.46 2.12
CA TYR A 123 20.18 -6.17 2.55
C TYR A 123 20.38 -6.41 4.06
N LEU A 124 19.42 -5.99 4.90
CA LEU A 124 19.49 -6.24 6.35
C LEU A 124 19.40 -7.74 6.69
N ILE A 125 18.65 -8.52 5.92
CA ILE A 125 18.61 -9.99 6.05
C ILE A 125 19.97 -10.57 5.66
N TYR A 126 20.52 -10.17 4.51
CA TYR A 126 21.81 -10.66 4.01
C TYR A 126 22.96 -10.39 5.00
N LYS A 127 22.98 -9.22 5.63
CA LYS A 127 23.96 -8.88 6.68
C LYS A 127 23.67 -9.53 8.03
N GLY A 128 22.55 -10.25 8.17
CA GLY A 128 22.15 -10.90 9.42
C GLY A 128 21.60 -9.96 10.49
N TYR A 129 21.47 -8.65 10.21
CA TYR A 129 21.03 -7.67 11.19
C TYR A 129 19.59 -7.92 11.68
N LEU A 130 18.70 -8.44 10.83
CA LEU A 130 17.33 -8.77 11.24
C LEU A 130 17.22 -9.99 12.17
N GLN A 131 18.28 -10.76 12.39
CA GLN A 131 18.27 -11.78 13.45
C GLN A 131 18.21 -11.17 14.84
N SER A 132 18.63 -9.90 14.96
CA SER A 132 18.45 -9.13 16.18
C SER A 132 17.01 -8.63 16.30
N TRP A 133 16.36 -8.96 17.42
CA TRP A 133 14.99 -8.55 17.70
C TRP A 133 14.82 -7.03 17.81
N TYR A 134 15.82 -6.29 18.30
CA TYR A 134 15.75 -4.83 18.42
C TYR A 134 15.85 -4.15 17.05
N VAL A 135 16.63 -4.69 16.12
CA VAL A 135 16.70 -4.17 14.74
C VAL A 135 15.40 -4.47 14.00
N ALA A 136 14.91 -5.72 14.06
CA ALA A 136 13.65 -6.10 13.44
C ALA A 136 12.44 -5.33 14.01
N GLY A 137 12.44 -5.10 15.34
CA GLY A 137 11.45 -4.26 16.02
C GLY A 137 11.52 -2.79 15.58
N GLY A 138 12.73 -2.22 15.51
CA GLY A 138 12.94 -0.83 15.08
C GLY A 138 12.47 -0.57 13.64
N VAL A 139 12.78 -1.47 12.70
CA VAL A 139 12.32 -1.37 11.30
C VAL A 139 10.79 -1.43 11.24
N THR A 140 10.18 -2.35 12.00
CA THR A 140 8.72 -2.48 12.08
C THR A 140 8.06 -1.22 12.66
N MET A 141 8.61 -0.66 13.74
CA MET A 141 8.10 0.57 14.37
C MET A 141 8.20 1.78 13.45
N LEU A 142 9.32 1.92 12.72
CA LEU A 142 9.48 2.98 11.71
C LEU A 142 8.38 2.86 10.64
N MET A 143 8.09 1.64 10.19
CA MET A 143 7.03 1.43 9.20
C MET A 143 5.63 1.70 9.72
N ILE A 144 5.34 1.43 11.01
CA ILE A 144 4.09 1.84 11.64
C ILE A 144 3.96 3.37 11.59
N GLY A 145 5.00 4.08 12.02
CA GLY A 145 5.03 5.55 11.98
C GLY A 145 4.79 6.10 10.58
N ALA A 146 5.49 5.56 9.58
CA ALA A 146 5.33 5.95 8.18
C ALA A 146 3.90 5.68 7.67
N THR A 147 3.30 4.57 8.05
CA THR A 147 1.91 4.21 7.68
C THR A 147 0.91 5.20 8.27
N LEU A 148 1.05 5.55 9.55
CA LEU A 148 0.18 6.52 10.21
C LEU A 148 0.29 7.90 9.56
N ILE A 149 1.51 8.35 9.23
CA ILE A 149 1.75 9.61 8.53
C ILE A 149 1.03 9.62 7.18
N ILE A 150 1.12 8.54 6.39
CA ILE A 150 0.41 8.45 5.10
C ILE A 150 -1.10 8.54 5.29
N ILE A 151 -1.67 7.85 6.28
CA ILE A 151 -3.11 7.91 6.54
C ILE A 151 -3.55 9.33 6.94
N MET A 152 -2.74 10.03 7.74
CA MET A 152 -3.00 11.43 8.11
C MET A 152 -2.95 12.36 6.89
N ILE A 153 -1.94 12.19 6.02
CA ILE A 153 -1.82 12.97 4.78
C ILE A 153 -2.99 12.65 3.84
N LEU A 154 -3.35 11.38 3.67
CA LEU A 154 -4.50 10.94 2.87
C LEU A 154 -5.77 11.63 3.33
N ARG A 155 -6.03 11.69 4.64
CA ARG A 155 -7.20 12.39 5.19
C ARG A 155 -7.26 13.85 4.77
N LYS A 156 -6.13 14.56 4.78
CA LYS A 156 -6.03 15.96 4.35
C LYS A 156 -6.38 16.12 2.86
N TYR A 157 -5.79 15.28 1.99
CA TYR A 157 -6.02 15.36 0.55
C TYR A 157 -7.42 14.88 0.14
N ALA A 158 -7.95 13.87 0.82
CA ALA A 158 -9.29 13.34 0.59
C ALA A 158 -10.37 14.42 0.78
N LEU A 159 -10.23 15.26 1.83
CA LEU A 159 -11.11 16.42 2.05
C LEU A 159 -10.96 17.46 0.92
N SER A 160 -9.73 17.74 0.49
CA SER A 160 -9.48 18.70 -0.59
C SER A 160 -10.08 18.25 -1.94
N LEU A 161 -10.06 16.95 -2.23
CA LEU A 161 -10.62 16.39 -3.47
C LEU A 161 -12.14 16.59 -3.53
N LEU A 162 -12.83 16.44 -2.39
CA LEU A 162 -14.26 16.67 -2.30
C LEU A 162 -14.63 18.14 -2.48
N LEU A 163 -13.86 19.04 -1.87
CA LEU A 163 -14.16 20.48 -1.84
C LEU A 163 -13.83 21.20 -3.16
N ASN A 164 -12.76 20.81 -3.87
CA ASN A 164 -12.25 21.59 -5.01
C ASN A 164 -12.65 21.06 -6.40
N ARG A 165 -13.29 19.88 -6.52
CA ARG A 165 -13.69 19.34 -7.82
C ARG A 165 -15.21 19.28 -7.94
N ASN A 166 -15.79 20.34 -8.51
CA ASN A 166 -17.19 20.39 -8.98
C ASN A 166 -17.28 19.78 -10.37
#